data_AF-W7T5D6-F1
#
_entry.id   AF-W7T5D6-F1
#
_cell.length_a   1.000
_cell.length_b   1.000
_cell.length_c   1.000
_cell.angle_alpha   90.00
_cell.angle_beta   90.00
_cell.angle_gamma   90.00
#
_symmetry.space_group_name_H-M   'P 1'
#
loop_
_entity.id
_entity.type
_entity.pdbx_description
1 polymer ?
#
loop_
_entity_poly.entity_id
_entity_poly.type
_entity_poly.pdbx_seq_one_letter_code
_entity_poly.pdbx_strand_id
1 'polypeptide(L)'
;MCAWEAKRQSQLHSQSGLSGAQEEVRIRRHRKEPHQDEHLWQKSKGKQQNMMAREPCLPTALALPRSCFTYTRCFCEENVYLLLAKLHALISSSEDLLGCQLSALFVSNSLKACPIWMQRETGEALGNADQVEDREEAGTEGNEENKIAEFSLNDGPILWDYHVVALLETPGGLAYVYDLDTRLEPFPCPAGAYVRKAFKPDLPLREEYRQRFRRVSFSPVLRDCFASDRSHMRALDGSWTVPPPLYPPIRGANSASAMTLPAFWKVDEEKEGEKEGGTEGKLGEVLSLGDLLKRIK
;
A
#
# COMPACT_ATOMS: atom_id res chain seq x y z
N MET A 1 13.48 -0.16 -19.50
CA MET A 1 14.69 -0.01 -18.67
C MET A 1 14.65 1.38 -18.06
N CYS A 2 14.28 1.50 -16.78
CA CYS A 2 14.26 2.78 -16.08
C CYS A 2 15.70 3.20 -15.74
N ALA A 3 15.97 4.50 -15.77
CA ALA A 3 17.28 5.15 -15.67
C ALA A 3 18.13 4.84 -14.40
N TRP A 4 17.67 3.93 -13.54
CA TRP A 4 18.33 3.52 -12.31
C TRP A 4 19.34 2.37 -12.50
N GLU A 5 19.15 1.49 -13.49
CA GLU A 5 19.99 0.28 -13.68
C GLU A 5 21.48 0.59 -13.94
N ALA A 6 21.83 1.80 -14.41
CA ALA A 6 23.18 2.15 -14.82
C ALA A 6 24.14 2.57 -13.67
N LYS A 7 23.65 2.87 -12.46
CA LYS A 7 24.49 3.44 -11.37
C LYS A 7 24.93 2.47 -10.27
N ARG A 8 24.45 1.23 -10.29
CA ARG A 8 24.60 0.28 -9.17
C ARG A 8 25.95 -0.47 -9.12
N GLN A 9 26.77 -0.45 -10.18
CA GLN A 9 27.98 -1.29 -10.25
C GLN A 9 29.26 -0.74 -9.57
N SER A 10 29.25 0.44 -8.96
CA SER A 10 30.51 1.11 -8.55
C SER A 10 30.87 1.10 -7.06
N GLN A 11 29.99 0.68 -6.14
CA GLN A 11 30.25 0.90 -4.70
C GLN A 11 29.76 -0.23 -3.80
N LEU A 12 30.46 -1.38 -3.81
CA LEU A 12 30.38 -2.39 -2.75
C LEU A 12 31.76 -3.03 -2.52
N HIS A 13 32.66 -2.27 -1.87
CA HIS A 13 33.82 -2.80 -1.15
C HIS A 13 34.04 -1.91 0.08
N SER A 14 33.50 -2.28 1.24
CA SER A 14 34.29 -2.50 2.46
C SER A 14 33.40 -2.71 3.70
N GLN A 15 33.83 -3.69 4.49
CA GLN A 15 33.69 -3.83 5.95
C GLN A 15 32.49 -4.62 6.50
N SER A 16 32.85 -5.77 7.10
CA SER A 16 32.08 -6.68 7.94
C SER A 16 32.69 -6.74 9.35
N GLY A 17 31.90 -7.19 10.33
CA GLY A 17 32.28 -7.52 11.71
C GLY A 17 31.43 -6.75 12.73
N LEU A 18 30.85 -7.31 13.80
CA LEU A 18 31.06 -8.55 14.57
C LEU A 18 29.77 -8.90 15.35
N SER A 19 29.62 -10.18 15.69
CA SER A 19 28.52 -10.85 16.40
C SER A 19 28.55 -10.71 17.93
N GLY A 20 27.43 -11.00 18.62
CA GLY A 20 27.46 -11.30 20.06
C GLY A 20 26.12 -11.73 20.69
N ALA A 21 25.99 -13.05 20.90
CA ALA A 21 25.35 -13.84 21.97
C ALA A 21 23.92 -13.57 22.51
N GLN A 22 23.18 -14.69 22.58
CA GLN A 22 21.88 -14.92 23.23
C GLN A 22 22.01 -15.23 24.73
N GLU A 23 20.94 -15.02 25.50
CA GLU A 23 20.68 -15.81 26.71
C GLU A 23 19.16 -15.97 26.97
N GLU A 24 18.71 -17.23 27.03
CA GLU A 24 17.35 -17.65 27.41
C GLU A 24 17.24 -17.78 28.94
N VAL A 25 16.11 -17.37 29.51
CA VAL A 25 15.72 -17.76 30.88
C VAL A 25 14.28 -18.28 30.90
N ARG A 26 14.18 -19.57 31.19
CA ARG A 26 12.94 -20.35 31.36
C ARG A 26 12.56 -20.40 32.84
N ILE A 27 11.39 -19.87 33.22
CA ILE A 27 10.84 -20.05 34.57
C ILE A 27 9.49 -20.77 34.53
N ARG A 28 9.37 -21.71 35.46
CA ARG A 28 8.41 -22.80 35.58
C ARG A 28 7.02 -22.35 36.03
N ARG A 29 6.01 -22.96 35.41
CA ARG A 29 4.59 -22.87 35.71
C ARG A 29 4.28 -23.46 37.09
N HIS A 30 3.52 -22.74 37.91
CA HIS A 30 2.83 -23.29 39.08
C HIS A 30 1.33 -23.38 38.77
N ARG A 31 0.84 -24.62 38.79
CA ARG A 31 -0.55 -25.04 38.57
C ARG A 31 -1.28 -24.95 39.92
N LYS A 32 -2.38 -24.22 39.99
CA LYS A 32 -3.39 -24.34 41.07
C LYS A 32 -4.64 -24.99 40.49
N GLU A 33 -5.17 -25.98 41.20
CA GLU A 33 -6.41 -26.69 40.87
C GLU A 33 -7.67 -25.89 41.27
N PRO A 34 -8.82 -26.10 40.61
CA PRO A 34 -10.05 -25.36 40.87
C PRO A 34 -10.99 -26.15 41.81
N HIS A 35 -11.65 -25.44 42.73
CA HIS A 35 -12.79 -25.97 43.46
C HIS A 35 -14.00 -25.05 43.28
N GLN A 36 -15.06 -25.66 42.73
CA GLN A 36 -16.48 -25.41 42.98
C GLN A 36 -16.99 -23.98 42.80
N ASP A 37 -17.18 -23.55 41.55
CA ASP A 37 -18.10 -22.45 41.20
C ASP A 37 -18.63 -22.52 39.74
N GLU A 38 -18.59 -23.70 39.10
CA GLU A 38 -18.86 -23.80 37.65
C GLU A 38 -20.35 -23.76 37.26
N HIS A 39 -21.28 -24.09 38.17
CA HIS A 39 -22.68 -24.28 37.78
C HIS A 39 -23.54 -23.01 37.79
N LEU A 40 -23.17 -21.98 38.56
CA LEU A 40 -23.84 -20.66 38.53
C LEU A 40 -23.25 -19.73 37.46
N TRP A 41 -21.98 -19.92 37.08
CA TRP A 41 -21.33 -19.10 36.05
C TRP A 41 -21.77 -19.44 34.62
N GLN A 42 -22.11 -20.71 34.35
CA GLN A 42 -22.56 -21.17 33.02
C GLN A 42 -23.92 -20.60 32.60
N LYS A 43 -24.84 -20.33 33.55
CA LYS A 43 -26.16 -19.75 33.23
C LYS A 43 -26.13 -18.25 32.96
N SER A 44 -25.15 -17.52 33.51
CA SER A 44 -24.93 -16.11 33.19
C SER A 44 -24.26 -15.94 31.82
N LYS A 45 -23.36 -16.86 31.44
CA LYS A 45 -22.75 -16.87 30.10
C LYS A 45 -23.75 -17.10 28.97
N GLY A 46 -24.75 -17.95 29.15
CA GLY A 46 -25.77 -18.21 28.13
C GLY A 46 -26.62 -17.00 27.72
N LYS A 47 -26.66 -15.92 28.53
CA LYS A 47 -27.34 -14.65 28.19
C LYS A 47 -26.39 -13.47 27.94
N GLN A 48 -25.12 -13.55 28.34
CA GLN A 48 -24.09 -12.55 28.03
C GLN A 48 -23.21 -12.89 26.82
N GLN A 49 -23.37 -14.09 26.23
CA GLN A 49 -22.60 -14.48 25.05
C GLN A 49 -23.09 -13.86 23.73
N ASN A 50 -23.98 -12.87 23.79
CA ASN A 50 -24.47 -12.15 22.60
C ASN A 50 -24.20 -10.64 22.60
N MET A 51 -23.30 -10.13 23.46
CA MET A 51 -22.91 -8.70 23.45
C MET A 51 -21.44 -8.46 23.81
N MET A 52 -20.53 -9.40 23.52
CA MET A 52 -19.15 -8.97 23.30
C MET A 52 -19.17 -8.20 21.99
N ALA A 53 -19.00 -6.87 22.06
CA ALA A 53 -18.73 -6.06 20.89
C ALA A 53 -17.63 -6.79 20.11
N ARG A 54 -17.98 -7.32 18.94
CA ARG A 54 -17.01 -7.94 18.05
C ARG A 54 -15.88 -6.93 17.90
N GLU A 55 -14.63 -7.38 18.04
CA GLU A 55 -13.50 -6.51 17.73
C GLU A 55 -13.79 -5.86 16.38
N PRO A 56 -13.67 -4.52 16.27
CA PRO A 56 -13.96 -3.86 15.03
C PRO A 56 -13.05 -4.51 13.98
N CYS A 57 -13.66 -5.05 12.94
CA CYS A 57 -12.98 -5.76 11.88
C CYS A 57 -13.41 -5.17 10.54
N LEU A 58 -12.60 -5.39 9.50
CA LEU A 58 -12.97 -4.99 8.16
C LEU A 58 -14.28 -5.67 7.76
N PRO A 59 -15.30 -4.93 7.29
CA PRO A 59 -16.51 -5.55 6.76
C PRO A 59 -16.18 -6.57 5.66
N THR A 60 -16.73 -7.77 5.74
CA THR A 60 -16.42 -8.87 4.80
C THR A 60 -16.67 -8.49 3.33
N ALA A 61 -17.69 -7.66 3.07
CA ALA A 61 -17.98 -7.14 1.73
C ALA A 61 -16.84 -6.28 1.14
N LEU A 62 -15.97 -5.72 1.97
CA LEU A 62 -14.81 -4.93 1.58
C LEU A 62 -13.50 -5.73 1.66
N ALA A 63 -13.50 -6.90 2.30
CA ALA A 63 -12.36 -7.81 2.39
C ALA A 63 -12.15 -8.63 1.10
N LEU A 64 -12.08 -7.95 -0.04
CA LEU A 64 -11.94 -8.58 -1.36
C LEU A 64 -10.47 -8.95 -1.64
N PRO A 65 -10.19 -10.14 -2.21
CA PRO A 65 -8.84 -10.50 -2.62
C PRO A 65 -8.35 -9.63 -3.78
N ARG A 66 -7.02 -9.50 -3.94
CA ARG A 66 -6.39 -8.70 -5.01
C ARG A 66 -6.90 -9.05 -6.41
N SER A 67 -7.16 -10.34 -6.66
CA SER A 67 -7.65 -10.85 -7.95
C SER A 67 -9.04 -10.32 -8.34
N CYS A 68 -9.79 -9.71 -7.40
CA CYS A 68 -11.05 -9.05 -7.71
C CYS A 68 -10.89 -7.67 -8.38
N PHE A 69 -9.68 -7.16 -8.52
CA PHE A 69 -9.41 -5.82 -9.03
C PHE A 69 -8.63 -5.85 -10.34
N THR A 70 -8.99 -4.96 -11.26
CA THR A 70 -8.23 -4.73 -12.48
C THR A 70 -6.84 -4.23 -12.12
N TYR A 71 -5.83 -4.78 -12.78
CA TYR A 71 -4.45 -4.42 -12.54
C TYR A 71 -3.67 -4.35 -13.85
N THR A 72 -3.04 -3.21 -14.09
CA THR A 72 -1.99 -3.05 -15.08
C THR A 72 -0.76 -2.46 -14.40
N ARG A 73 0.37 -3.14 -14.54
CA ARG A 73 1.64 -2.73 -13.95
C ARG A 73 2.02 -1.31 -14.39
N CYS A 74 2.52 -0.49 -13.46
CA CYS A 74 2.90 0.91 -13.68
C CYS A 74 1.76 1.89 -14.00
N PHE A 75 0.49 1.46 -13.87
CA PHE A 75 -0.68 2.34 -13.98
C PHE A 75 -1.45 2.36 -12.64
N CYS A 76 -0.71 2.55 -11.54
CA CYS A 76 -1.26 2.50 -10.17
C CYS A 76 -2.40 3.50 -9.97
N GLU A 77 -2.35 4.65 -10.63
CA GLU A 77 -3.40 5.66 -10.65
C GLU A 77 -4.72 5.14 -11.24
N GLU A 78 -4.66 4.36 -12.32
CA GLU A 78 -5.85 3.78 -12.92
C GLU A 78 -6.34 2.56 -12.13
N ASN A 79 -5.41 1.73 -11.66
CA ASN A 79 -5.71 0.58 -10.81
C ASN A 79 -6.46 1.02 -9.54
N VAL A 80 -5.98 2.06 -8.88
CA VAL A 80 -6.63 2.63 -7.68
C VAL A 80 -7.94 3.32 -8.03
N TYR A 81 -8.03 4.08 -9.13
CA TYR A 81 -9.29 4.69 -9.55
C TYR A 81 -10.40 3.64 -9.72
N LEU A 82 -10.12 2.56 -10.45
CA LEU A 82 -11.08 1.47 -10.69
C LEU A 82 -11.40 0.69 -9.42
N LEU A 83 -10.40 0.46 -8.56
CA LEU A 83 -10.61 -0.15 -7.24
C LEU A 83 -11.55 0.70 -6.38
N LEU A 84 -11.30 2.01 -6.28
CA LEU A 84 -12.14 2.93 -5.52
C LEU A 84 -13.55 3.00 -6.08
N ALA A 85 -13.72 3.03 -7.41
CA ALA A 85 -15.03 2.98 -8.05
C ALA A 85 -15.81 1.72 -7.66
N LYS A 86 -15.15 0.56 -7.65
CA LYS A 86 -15.75 -0.72 -7.23
C LYS A 86 -16.15 -0.70 -5.75
N LEU A 87 -15.25 -0.28 -4.86
CA LEU A 87 -15.56 -0.19 -3.42
C LEU A 87 -16.68 0.82 -3.14
N HIS A 88 -16.68 1.96 -3.83
CA HIS A 88 -17.72 2.98 -3.70
C HIS A 88 -19.08 2.43 -4.10
N ALA A 89 -19.18 1.64 -5.17
CA ALA A 89 -20.43 0.98 -5.55
C ALA A 89 -20.95 0.03 -4.47
N LEU A 90 -20.06 -0.78 -3.86
CA LEU A 90 -20.41 -1.68 -2.77
C LEU A 90 -20.92 -0.92 -1.55
N ILE A 91 -20.19 0.12 -1.11
CA ILE A 91 -20.58 0.98 0.01
C ILE A 91 -21.93 1.66 -0.27
N SER A 92 -22.13 2.18 -1.48
CA SER A 92 -23.37 2.86 -1.87
C SER A 92 -24.59 1.92 -1.90
N SER A 93 -24.36 0.62 -2.00
CA SER A 93 -25.41 -0.41 -2.07
C SER A 93 -25.71 -1.08 -0.72
N SER A 94 -25.03 -0.69 0.36
CA SER A 94 -25.13 -1.37 1.66
C SER A 94 -25.23 -0.36 2.80
N GLU A 95 -26.35 -0.41 3.53
CA GLU A 95 -26.56 0.41 4.74
C GLU A 95 -25.54 0.10 5.84
N ASP A 96 -25.07 -1.15 5.93
CA ASP A 96 -24.07 -1.59 6.91
C ASP A 96 -22.69 -0.95 6.68
N LEU A 97 -22.44 -0.43 5.48
CA LEU A 97 -21.18 0.21 5.11
C LEU A 97 -21.27 1.74 5.17
N LEU A 98 -22.42 2.29 5.59
CA LEU A 98 -22.64 3.73 5.64
C LEU A 98 -21.60 4.42 6.53
N GLY A 99 -21.03 5.50 6.01
CA GLY A 99 -19.98 6.28 6.68
C GLY A 99 -18.55 5.77 6.44
N CYS A 100 -18.36 4.68 5.71
CA CYS A 100 -17.04 4.34 5.18
C CYS A 100 -16.56 5.44 4.23
N GLN A 101 -15.34 5.91 4.42
CA GLN A 101 -14.71 6.92 3.58
C GLN A 101 -13.62 6.28 2.72
N LEU A 102 -13.58 6.69 1.46
CA LEU A 102 -12.64 6.20 0.47
C LEU A 102 -11.78 7.37 -0.01
N SER A 103 -10.47 7.17 -0.09
CA SER A 103 -9.53 8.15 -0.64
C SER A 103 -8.45 7.48 -1.47
N ALA A 104 -7.93 8.16 -2.48
CA ALA A 104 -6.63 7.86 -3.07
C ALA A 104 -5.52 8.57 -2.30
N LEU A 105 -4.41 7.87 -2.05
CA LEU A 105 -3.17 8.43 -1.52
C LEU A 105 -2.13 8.40 -2.64
N PHE A 106 -1.88 9.56 -3.25
CA PHE A 106 -0.76 9.75 -4.16
C PHE A 106 0.50 9.99 -3.34
N VAL A 107 1.52 9.16 -3.58
CA VAL A 107 2.80 9.17 -2.88
C VAL A 107 3.87 9.63 -3.86
N SER A 108 4.54 10.74 -3.57
CA SER A 108 5.67 11.22 -4.38
C SER A 108 6.57 12.11 -3.52
N ASN A 109 7.59 12.70 -4.14
CA ASN A 109 8.47 13.70 -3.55
C ASN A 109 9.13 14.53 -4.67
N SER A 110 9.83 15.58 -4.30
CA SER A 110 10.48 16.50 -5.24
C SER A 110 11.53 15.84 -6.13
N LEU A 111 12.15 14.76 -5.66
CA LEU A 111 13.10 13.97 -6.44
C LEU A 111 12.43 12.98 -7.41
N LYS A 112 11.12 12.73 -7.28
CA LYS A 112 10.45 11.60 -7.94
C LYS A 112 11.23 10.30 -7.73
N ALA A 113 11.61 10.07 -6.48
CA ALA A 113 12.38 8.91 -6.04
C ALA A 113 11.92 8.53 -4.62
N CYS A 114 10.68 8.08 -4.49
CA CYS A 114 10.09 7.63 -3.24
C CYS A 114 10.44 6.16 -2.98
N PRO A 115 11.23 5.85 -1.92
CA PRO A 115 11.45 4.47 -1.54
C PRO A 115 10.18 3.90 -0.91
N ILE A 116 9.67 2.79 -1.46
CA ILE A 116 8.55 2.04 -0.89
C ILE A 116 8.96 0.58 -0.76
N TRP A 117 8.92 0.08 0.48
CA TRP A 117 9.24 -1.30 0.81
C TRP A 117 8.05 -2.24 0.59
N MET A 118 8.34 -3.54 0.57
CA MET A 118 7.33 -4.59 0.44
C MET A 118 6.53 -4.45 -0.86
N GLN A 119 7.20 -4.08 -1.95
CA GLN A 119 6.60 -3.98 -3.28
C GLN A 119 6.93 -5.22 -4.11
N ARG A 120 6.03 -5.60 -5.02
CA ARG A 120 6.20 -6.68 -5.99
C ARG A 120 7.17 -6.20 -7.06
N GLU A 121 8.26 -6.93 -7.22
CA GLU A 121 9.26 -6.60 -8.23
C GLU A 121 8.72 -6.80 -9.65
N THR A 122 9.48 -6.26 -10.59
CA THR A 122 9.12 -6.16 -12.00
C THR A 122 9.19 -7.48 -12.78
N GLY A 123 9.44 -8.62 -12.12
CA GLY A 123 9.73 -9.91 -12.75
C GLY A 123 8.75 -11.05 -12.47
N GLU A 124 7.85 -10.95 -11.48
CA GLU A 124 6.86 -12.00 -11.24
C GLU A 124 5.60 -11.71 -12.05
N ALA A 125 5.68 -11.98 -13.36
CA ALA A 125 4.48 -12.44 -14.05
C ALA A 125 3.85 -13.54 -13.19
N LEU A 126 2.54 -13.51 -13.01
CA LEU A 126 1.79 -14.67 -12.52
C LEU A 126 2.08 -15.81 -13.50
N GLY A 127 3.13 -16.58 -13.22
CA GLY A 127 3.56 -17.69 -14.03
C GLY A 127 2.45 -18.71 -14.03
N ASN A 128 2.03 -19.12 -15.22
CA ASN A 128 1.11 -20.21 -15.43
C ASN A 128 1.53 -21.39 -14.54
N ALA A 129 0.63 -21.80 -13.66
CA ALA A 129 0.71 -23.07 -12.96
C ALA A 129 0.44 -24.17 -13.99
N ASP A 130 1.43 -24.50 -14.80
CA ASP A 130 1.50 -25.72 -15.60
C ASP A 130 2.91 -25.80 -16.23
N GLN A 131 3.80 -26.51 -15.53
CA GLN A 131 4.92 -27.32 -16.02
C GLN A 131 5.93 -27.48 -14.88
N VAL A 132 5.66 -28.43 -14.00
CA VAL A 132 6.70 -29.11 -13.22
C VAL A 132 7.27 -30.16 -14.17
N GLU A 133 8.37 -29.85 -14.84
CA GLU A 133 9.25 -30.87 -15.40
C GLU A 133 10.50 -30.96 -14.54
N ASP A 134 10.73 -32.17 -14.06
CA ASP A 134 11.82 -32.61 -13.21
C ASP A 134 13.17 -32.16 -13.77
N ARG A 135 13.93 -31.40 -12.97
CA ARG A 135 15.36 -31.23 -13.20
C ARG A 135 16.13 -31.53 -11.93
N GLU A 136 16.87 -32.63 -12.02
CA GLU A 136 17.71 -33.24 -11.02
C GLU A 136 18.65 -32.24 -10.33
N GLU A 137 18.69 -32.31 -9.00
CA GLU A 137 19.61 -31.57 -8.14
C GLU A 137 21.07 -31.97 -8.41
N ALA A 138 21.80 -31.12 -9.12
CA ALA A 138 23.25 -31.08 -9.03
C ALA A 138 23.64 -30.17 -7.84
N GLY A 139 23.98 -30.81 -6.73
CA GLY A 139 24.45 -30.15 -5.51
C GLY A 139 25.63 -29.22 -5.79
N THR A 140 25.42 -27.93 -5.55
CA THR A 140 26.50 -26.95 -5.40
C THR A 140 26.30 -26.28 -4.06
N GLU A 141 27.20 -26.53 -3.12
CA GLU A 141 27.24 -25.91 -1.80
C GLU A 141 27.49 -24.40 -1.94
N GLY A 142 26.41 -23.65 -2.16
CA GLY A 142 26.41 -22.20 -2.13
C GLY A 142 26.43 -21.70 -0.69
N ASN A 143 27.54 -21.05 -0.33
CA ASN A 143 27.83 -20.41 0.96
C ASN A 143 26.60 -19.71 1.57
N GLU A 144 26.19 -20.07 2.79
CA GLU A 144 25.02 -19.51 3.50
C GLU A 144 25.06 -17.98 3.61
N GLU A 145 26.24 -17.38 3.59
CA GLU A 145 26.44 -15.92 3.56
C GLU A 145 25.88 -15.27 2.27
N ASN A 146 25.96 -15.95 1.12
CA ASN A 146 25.36 -15.47 -0.12
C ASN A 146 23.83 -15.61 -0.09
N LYS A 147 23.29 -16.67 0.53
CA LYS A 147 21.84 -16.79 0.76
C LYS A 147 21.33 -15.68 1.68
N ILE A 148 22.06 -15.31 2.74
CA ILE A 148 21.66 -14.23 3.66
C ILE A 148 21.75 -12.85 2.99
N ALA A 149 22.76 -12.61 2.17
CA ALA A 149 22.90 -11.37 1.41
C ALA A 149 21.83 -11.24 0.30
N GLU A 150 21.52 -12.33 -0.40
CA GLU A 150 20.48 -12.40 -1.42
C GLU A 150 19.06 -12.29 -0.82
N PHE A 151 18.83 -12.90 0.35
CA PHE A 151 17.58 -12.76 1.11
C PHE A 151 17.41 -11.34 1.70
N SER A 152 18.50 -10.66 2.07
CA SER A 152 18.46 -9.26 2.54
C SER A 152 18.31 -8.23 1.42
N LEU A 153 18.71 -8.55 0.19
CA LEU A 153 18.55 -7.66 -0.98
C LEU A 153 17.11 -7.63 -1.51
N ASN A 154 16.35 -8.74 -1.38
CA ASN A 154 14.96 -8.85 -1.82
C ASN A 154 13.95 -8.04 -0.96
N ASP A 155 14.40 -7.46 0.15
CA ASP A 155 13.60 -6.56 1.00
C ASP A 155 14.05 -5.09 0.92
N GLY A 156 14.76 -4.72 -0.15
CA GLY A 156 15.01 -3.32 -0.51
C GLY A 156 13.73 -2.57 -0.90
N PRO A 157 13.75 -1.22 -0.87
CA PRO A 157 12.66 -0.44 -1.43
C PRO A 157 12.70 -0.45 -2.97
N ILE A 158 11.53 -0.33 -3.60
CA ILE A 158 11.45 0.17 -4.98
C ILE A 158 11.43 1.70 -4.92
N LEU A 159 12.24 2.35 -5.76
CA LEU A 159 12.20 3.81 -5.94
C LEU A 159 11.17 4.17 -7.00
N TRP A 160 10.06 4.75 -6.55
CA TRP A 160 8.96 5.20 -7.41
C TRP A 160 9.07 6.68 -7.73
N ASP A 161 8.75 7.07 -8.96
CA ASP A 161 8.52 8.48 -9.29
C ASP A 161 7.26 9.01 -8.61
N TYR A 162 6.20 8.21 -8.65
CA TYR A 162 5.06 8.28 -7.77
C TYR A 162 4.45 6.89 -7.61
N HIS A 163 3.66 6.69 -6.56
CA HIS A 163 2.81 5.51 -6.40
C HIS A 163 1.44 5.95 -5.91
N VAL A 164 0.41 5.13 -6.15
CA VAL A 164 -0.96 5.42 -5.67
C VAL A 164 -1.49 4.20 -4.94
N VAL A 165 -2.05 4.41 -3.76
CA VAL A 165 -2.76 3.39 -2.99
C VAL A 165 -4.14 3.88 -2.56
N ALA A 166 -5.08 2.97 -2.35
CA ALA A 166 -6.38 3.34 -1.80
C ALA A 166 -6.38 3.27 -0.27
N LEU A 167 -7.02 4.24 0.38
CA LEU A 167 -7.28 4.27 1.81
C LEU A 167 -8.79 4.14 2.06
N LEU A 168 -9.15 3.18 2.88
CA LEU A 168 -10.50 3.01 3.44
C LEU A 168 -10.47 3.36 4.93
N GLU A 169 -11.34 4.25 5.36
CA GLU A 169 -11.57 4.59 6.76
C GLU A 169 -13.00 4.17 7.13
N THR A 170 -13.17 3.37 8.18
CA THR A 170 -14.50 2.92 8.64
C THR A 170 -15.04 3.86 9.71
N PRO A 171 -16.38 3.90 9.94
CA PRO A 171 -16.97 4.70 11.01
C PRO A 171 -16.45 4.35 12.41
N GLY A 172 -15.97 3.12 12.59
CA GLY A 172 -15.38 2.62 13.84
C GLY A 172 -13.93 3.04 14.08
N GLY A 173 -13.37 3.94 13.24
CA GLY A 173 -12.00 4.45 13.37
C GLY A 173 -10.93 3.51 12.82
N LEU A 174 -11.30 2.42 12.15
CA LEU A 174 -10.31 1.56 11.51
C LEU A 174 -9.93 2.07 10.14
N ALA A 175 -8.66 1.90 9.78
CA ALA A 175 -8.17 2.26 8.47
C ALA A 175 -7.45 1.09 7.79
N TYR A 176 -7.66 0.94 6.48
CA TYR A 176 -7.08 -0.11 5.65
C TYR A 176 -6.52 0.46 4.35
N VAL A 177 -5.39 -0.07 3.91
CA VAL A 177 -4.74 0.28 2.63
C VAL A 177 -4.93 -0.87 1.64
N TYR A 178 -5.40 -0.53 0.44
CA TYR A 178 -5.36 -1.41 -0.72
C TYR A 178 -4.23 -0.93 -1.61
N ASP A 179 -3.14 -1.69 -1.62
CA ASP A 179 -2.05 -1.55 -2.58
C ASP A 179 -1.95 -2.84 -3.39
N LEU A 180 -2.19 -2.75 -4.71
CA LEU A 180 -2.14 -3.91 -5.60
C LEU A 180 -0.70 -4.35 -5.91
N ASP A 181 0.27 -3.47 -5.65
CA ASP A 181 1.69 -3.70 -5.83
C ASP A 181 2.40 -4.16 -4.55
N THR A 182 1.71 -4.24 -3.39
CA THR A 182 2.35 -4.71 -2.15
C THR A 182 2.44 -6.23 -2.02
N ARG A 183 3.56 -6.71 -1.46
CA ARG A 183 3.78 -8.07 -0.93
C ARG A 183 3.18 -8.28 0.46
N LEU A 184 2.65 -7.24 1.11
CA LEU A 184 2.11 -7.36 2.47
C LEU A 184 0.81 -8.16 2.52
N GLU A 185 0.72 -9.06 3.50
CA GLU A 185 -0.52 -9.74 3.86
C GLU A 185 -0.97 -9.35 5.28
N PRO A 186 -2.30 -9.33 5.56
CA PRO A 186 -3.40 -9.60 4.62
C PRO A 186 -3.63 -8.44 3.63
N PHE A 187 -4.39 -8.72 2.56
CA PHE A 187 -4.97 -7.70 1.68
C PHE A 187 -6.50 -7.58 1.86
N PRO A 188 -7.02 -6.36 2.08
CA PRO A 188 -6.28 -5.12 2.32
C PRO A 188 -5.52 -5.12 3.65
N CYS A 189 -4.47 -4.31 3.73
CA CYS A 189 -3.58 -4.27 4.90
C CYS A 189 -4.06 -3.23 5.91
N PRO A 190 -4.10 -3.51 7.23
CA PRO A 190 -4.34 -2.47 8.24
C PRO A 190 -3.38 -1.28 8.04
N ALA A 191 -3.91 -0.07 7.95
CA ALA A 191 -3.17 1.10 7.48
C ALA A 191 -1.91 1.39 8.32
N GLY A 192 -2.01 1.28 9.65
CA GLY A 192 -0.86 1.45 10.53
C GLY A 192 0.26 0.41 10.29
N ALA A 193 -0.09 -0.84 9.98
CA ALA A 193 0.88 -1.88 9.64
C ALA A 193 1.51 -1.61 8.27
N TYR A 194 0.70 -1.22 7.29
CA TYR A 194 1.15 -0.85 5.95
C TYR A 194 2.17 0.31 6.02
N VAL A 195 1.82 1.42 6.68
CA VAL A 195 2.70 2.59 6.78
C VAL A 195 4.03 2.25 7.46
N ARG A 196 4.01 1.48 8.56
CA ARG A 196 5.25 1.09 9.24
C ARG A 196 6.15 0.22 8.38
N LYS A 197 5.60 -0.75 7.64
CA LYS A 197 6.39 -1.70 6.86
C LYS A 197 6.81 -1.16 5.48
N ALA A 198 5.90 -0.45 4.79
CA ALA A 198 6.09 0.04 3.43
C ALA A 198 6.78 1.41 3.38
N PHE A 199 6.44 2.35 4.28
CA PHE A 199 7.03 3.70 4.28
C PHE A 199 8.15 3.89 5.31
N LYS A 200 8.27 2.98 6.29
CA LYS A 200 9.34 2.96 7.30
C LYS A 200 9.60 4.33 7.95
N PRO A 201 8.64 4.88 8.72
CA PRO A 201 8.74 6.21 9.33
C PRO A 201 9.94 6.37 10.26
N ASP A 202 10.34 5.29 10.93
CA ASP A 202 11.44 5.27 11.88
C ASP A 202 12.83 5.17 11.20
N LEU A 203 12.86 4.90 9.88
CA LEU A 203 14.12 4.85 9.12
C LEU A 203 14.59 6.29 8.85
N PRO A 204 15.83 6.65 9.21
CA PRO A 204 16.38 7.98 8.92
C PRO A 204 16.72 8.09 7.43
N LEU A 205 15.76 8.58 6.64
CA LEU A 205 15.98 8.96 5.25
C LEU A 205 16.41 10.42 5.16
N ARG A 206 17.25 10.74 4.17
CA ARG A 206 17.48 12.15 3.77
C ARG A 206 16.14 12.77 3.36
N GLU A 207 15.96 14.05 3.67
CA GLU A 207 14.69 14.75 3.47
C GLU A 207 14.17 14.65 2.02
N GLU A 208 15.08 14.70 1.06
CA GLU A 208 14.77 14.63 -0.38
C GLU A 208 14.11 13.31 -0.80
N TYR A 209 14.34 12.23 -0.04
CA TYR A 209 13.75 10.90 -0.25
C TYR A 209 12.50 10.66 0.60
N ARG A 210 12.14 11.58 1.51
CA ARG A 210 10.93 11.43 2.34
C ARG A 210 9.70 11.45 1.45
N GLN A 211 8.78 10.52 1.72
CA GLN A 211 7.52 10.43 1.01
C GLN A 211 6.58 11.55 1.47
N ARG A 212 5.93 12.20 0.52
CA ARG A 212 4.83 13.15 0.74
C ARG A 212 3.55 12.53 0.14
N PHE A 213 2.43 12.83 0.76
CA PHE A 213 1.16 12.17 0.47
C PHE A 213 0.10 13.18 0.10
N ARG A 214 -0.42 13.15 -1.12
CA ARG A 214 -1.69 13.83 -1.41
C ARG A 214 -2.83 12.87 -1.17
N ARG A 215 -3.63 13.13 -0.14
CA ARG A 215 -4.88 12.42 0.14
C ARG A 215 -6.03 13.11 -0.58
N VAL A 216 -6.69 12.38 -1.47
CA VAL A 216 -7.86 12.86 -2.22
C VAL A 216 -9.03 11.93 -1.98
N SER A 217 -10.08 12.44 -1.34
CA SER A 217 -11.32 11.67 -1.16
C SER A 217 -11.92 11.28 -2.50
N PHE A 218 -12.54 10.10 -2.57
CA PHE A 218 -13.28 9.61 -3.74
C PHE A 218 -14.64 10.33 -3.87
N SER A 219 -14.58 11.65 -3.89
CA SER A 219 -15.68 12.60 -4.10
C SER A 219 -15.72 13.01 -5.58
N PRO A 220 -16.62 13.91 -6.02
CA PRO A 220 -16.61 14.43 -7.39
C PRO A 220 -15.23 14.92 -7.86
N VAL A 221 -14.40 15.44 -6.97
CA VAL A 221 -13.03 15.92 -7.28
C VAL A 221 -12.16 14.81 -7.87
N LEU A 222 -12.18 13.60 -7.30
CA LEU A 222 -11.42 12.48 -7.84
C LEU A 222 -12.26 11.72 -8.87
N ARG A 223 -13.51 11.38 -8.54
CA ARG A 223 -14.38 10.54 -9.39
C ARG A 223 -14.64 11.18 -10.76
N ASP A 224 -14.95 12.48 -10.79
CA ASP A 224 -15.46 13.14 -11.98
C ASP A 224 -14.41 14.05 -12.64
N CYS A 225 -13.36 14.48 -11.94
CA CYS A 225 -12.33 15.37 -12.51
C CYS A 225 -11.00 14.67 -12.84
N PHE A 226 -10.78 13.43 -12.39
CA PHE A 226 -9.59 12.66 -12.73
C PHE A 226 -9.61 12.23 -14.20
N ALA A 227 -8.47 12.40 -14.88
CA ALA A 227 -8.25 11.93 -16.22
C ALA A 227 -6.77 11.61 -16.46
N SER A 228 -6.53 10.53 -17.19
CA SER A 228 -5.22 10.13 -17.70
C SER A 228 -5.36 9.70 -19.15
N ASP A 229 -4.70 10.41 -20.07
CA ASP A 229 -4.57 10.00 -21.47
C ASP A 229 -3.38 9.05 -21.69
N ARG A 230 -2.68 8.69 -20.59
CA ARG A 230 -1.49 7.83 -20.54
C ARG A 230 -0.27 8.39 -21.29
N SER A 231 -0.29 9.65 -21.71
CA SER A 231 0.81 10.27 -22.46
C SER A 231 2.15 10.21 -21.73
N HIS A 232 2.14 10.27 -20.39
CA HIS A 232 3.34 10.15 -19.55
C HIS A 232 4.03 8.77 -19.62
N MET A 233 3.34 7.73 -20.11
CA MET A 233 3.87 6.39 -20.32
C MET A 233 4.38 6.16 -21.74
N ARG A 234 4.44 7.22 -22.57
CA ARG A 234 5.02 7.16 -23.91
C ARG A 234 6.50 7.56 -23.88
N ALA A 235 7.32 6.79 -24.58
CA ALA A 235 8.69 7.16 -24.88
C ALA A 235 8.74 8.28 -25.94
N LEU A 236 9.93 8.86 -26.15
CA LEU A 236 10.14 9.95 -27.10
C LEU A 236 9.81 9.55 -28.56
N ASP A 237 9.91 8.26 -28.89
CA ASP A 237 9.56 7.71 -30.21
C ASP A 237 8.06 7.39 -30.35
N GLY A 238 7.26 7.66 -29.32
CA GLY A 238 5.82 7.39 -29.27
C GLY A 238 5.44 5.97 -28.84
N SER A 239 6.42 5.07 -28.67
CA SER A 239 6.20 3.71 -28.16
C SER A 239 5.83 3.73 -26.67
N TRP A 240 5.25 2.63 -26.19
CA TRP A 240 4.88 2.50 -24.78
C TRP A 240 6.08 2.03 -23.96
N THR A 241 6.37 2.70 -22.84
CA THR A 241 7.41 2.26 -21.90
C THR A 241 7.03 0.96 -21.19
N VAL A 242 5.72 0.77 -20.98
CA VAL A 242 5.06 -0.45 -20.48
C VAL A 242 3.73 -0.59 -21.22
N PRO A 243 3.29 -1.80 -21.61
CA PRO A 243 2.00 -1.99 -22.27
C PRO A 243 0.84 -1.36 -21.47
N PRO A 244 0.01 -0.52 -22.10
CA PRO A 244 -1.08 0.15 -21.41
C PRO A 244 -2.23 -0.82 -21.12
N PRO A 245 -3.15 -0.44 -20.20
CA PRO A 245 -4.39 -1.18 -20.02
C PRO A 245 -5.20 -1.25 -21.33
N LEU A 246 -5.89 -2.37 -21.54
CA LEU A 246 -6.65 -2.60 -22.79
C LEU A 246 -7.96 -1.79 -22.88
N TYR A 247 -8.49 -1.33 -21.75
CA TYR A 247 -9.67 -0.48 -21.72
C TYR A 247 -9.31 0.97 -22.11
N PRO A 248 -10.27 1.77 -22.62
CA PRO A 248 -10.03 3.16 -23.00
C PRO A 248 -9.45 4.00 -21.85
N PRO A 249 -8.67 5.06 -22.15
CA PRO A 249 -8.15 5.97 -21.12
C PRO A 249 -9.25 6.51 -20.20
N ILE A 250 -8.95 6.62 -18.91
CA ILE A 250 -9.92 7.10 -17.92
C ILE A 250 -10.07 8.61 -18.08
N ARG A 251 -11.32 9.05 -18.26
CA ARG A 251 -11.68 10.46 -18.33
C ARG A 251 -12.99 10.70 -17.57
N GLY A 252 -12.89 11.36 -16.42
CA GLY A 252 -14.05 11.78 -15.64
C GLY A 252 -14.92 12.78 -16.40
N ALA A 253 -16.23 12.77 -16.14
CA ALA A 253 -17.21 13.59 -16.85
C ALA A 253 -16.92 15.10 -16.78
N ASN A 254 -16.29 15.54 -15.70
CA ASN A 254 -15.97 16.93 -15.39
C ASN A 254 -14.46 17.21 -15.44
N SER A 255 -13.66 16.33 -16.06
CA SER A 255 -12.22 16.55 -16.21
C SER A 255 -11.93 17.79 -17.07
N ALA A 256 -11.07 18.69 -16.59
CA ALA A 256 -10.69 19.92 -17.31
C ALA A 256 -9.92 19.65 -18.61
N SER A 257 -9.24 18.51 -18.73
CA SER A 257 -8.49 18.08 -19.91
C SER A 257 -8.51 16.55 -20.03
N ALA A 258 -7.85 16.00 -21.06
CA ALA A 258 -7.63 14.55 -21.14
C ALA A 258 -6.58 14.03 -20.15
N MET A 259 -5.80 14.92 -19.53
CA MET A 259 -4.68 14.59 -18.64
C MET A 259 -4.65 15.55 -17.45
N THR A 260 -5.28 15.14 -16.35
CA THR A 260 -5.29 15.89 -15.08
C THR A 260 -4.44 15.24 -14.00
N LEU A 261 -3.97 14.00 -14.21
CA LEU A 261 -3.07 13.25 -13.31
C LEU A 261 -1.92 14.11 -12.72
N PRO A 262 -1.27 15.02 -13.47
CA PRO A 262 -0.16 15.77 -12.90
C PRO A 262 -0.52 16.63 -11.68
N ALA A 263 -1.76 17.12 -11.60
CA ALA A 263 -2.21 17.88 -10.44
C ALA A 263 -2.29 17.00 -9.18
N PHE A 264 -2.58 15.70 -9.32
CA PHE A 264 -2.75 14.77 -8.22
C PHE A 264 -1.41 14.27 -7.64
N TRP A 265 -0.42 13.95 -8.48
CA TRP A 265 0.85 13.43 -7.98
C TRP A 265 1.87 14.50 -7.55
N LYS A 266 1.59 15.78 -7.83
CA LYS A 266 2.48 16.90 -7.52
C LYS A 266 2.23 17.29 -6.07
N VAL A 267 3.08 16.79 -5.19
CA VAL A 267 2.95 16.93 -3.73
C VAL A 267 3.78 18.09 -3.17
N ASP A 268 4.66 18.71 -3.96
CA ASP A 268 5.61 19.73 -3.48
C ASP A 268 5.21 21.18 -3.78
N GLU A 269 4.13 21.41 -4.54
CA GLU A 269 3.76 22.75 -5.05
C GLU A 269 2.78 23.52 -4.15
N GLU A 270 2.24 22.92 -3.08
CA GLU A 270 1.38 23.63 -2.12
C GLU A 270 2.20 24.15 -0.93
N LYS A 271 2.56 25.44 -0.95
CA LYS A 271 3.18 26.11 0.20
C LYS A 271 2.20 26.16 1.37
N GLU A 272 2.69 25.88 2.58
CA GLU A 272 1.98 26.19 3.82
C GLU A 272 1.70 27.70 3.88
N GLY A 273 0.47 28.13 3.57
CA GLY A 273 0.04 29.52 3.81
C GLY A 273 -0.76 30.23 2.71
N GLU A 274 -1.00 29.64 1.53
CA GLU A 274 -1.86 30.27 0.53
C GLU A 274 -3.34 30.04 0.84
N LYS A 275 -3.95 31.01 1.54
CA LYS A 275 -5.40 31.23 1.49
C LYS A 275 -5.70 31.97 0.19
N GLU A 276 -6.07 31.26 -0.86
CA GLU A 276 -6.67 31.89 -2.03
C GLU A 276 -8.13 31.50 -2.18
N GLY A 277 -8.97 32.54 -2.20
CA GLY A 277 -10.39 32.46 -2.47
C GLY A 277 -10.63 32.18 -3.94
N GLY A 278 -11.01 30.96 -4.25
CA GLY A 278 -11.61 30.55 -5.51
C GLY A 278 -12.51 29.36 -5.22
N THR A 279 -13.73 29.36 -5.74
CA THR A 279 -14.68 28.24 -5.66
C THR A 279 -14.28 27.06 -6.56
N GLU A 280 -13.00 26.68 -6.55
CA GLU A 280 -12.50 25.42 -7.10
C GLU A 280 -12.16 24.51 -5.92
N GLY A 281 -12.86 23.38 -5.82
CA GLY A 281 -12.67 22.44 -4.71
C GLY A 281 -11.21 21.99 -4.65
N LYS A 282 -10.55 22.27 -3.52
CA LYS A 282 -9.18 21.83 -3.22
C LYS A 282 -9.00 20.36 -3.63
N LEU A 283 -7.94 20.03 -4.37
CA LEU A 283 -7.66 18.70 -4.94
C LEU A 283 -7.33 17.63 -3.88
N GLY A 284 -7.75 17.82 -2.63
CA GLY A 284 -7.31 17.06 -1.47
C GLY A 284 -6.30 17.83 -0.63
N GLU A 285 -5.57 17.10 0.20
CA GLU A 285 -4.61 17.67 1.14
C GLU A 285 -3.26 16.97 1.04
N VAL A 286 -2.18 17.74 1.21
CA VAL A 286 -0.82 17.23 1.24
C VAL A 286 -0.37 16.99 2.68
N LEU A 287 0.20 15.82 2.94
CA LEU A 287 0.58 15.34 4.26
C LEU A 287 2.05 14.93 4.30
N SER A 288 2.68 15.21 5.43
CA SER A 288 3.89 14.52 5.84
C SER A 288 3.58 13.09 6.28
N LEU A 289 4.60 12.23 6.34
CA LEU A 289 4.46 10.88 6.90
C LEU A 289 3.98 10.90 8.36
N GLY A 290 4.44 11.89 9.14
CA GLY A 290 4.01 12.08 10.52
C GLY A 290 2.53 12.46 10.63
N ASP A 291 2.02 13.30 9.74
CA ASP A 291 0.61 13.69 9.74
C ASP A 291 -0.30 12.58 9.24
N LEU A 292 0.15 11.79 8.26
CA LEU A 292 -0.55 10.58 7.83
C LEU A 292 -0.71 9.61 9.02
N LEU A 293 0.38 9.34 9.75
CA LEU A 293 0.36 8.46 10.93
C LEU A 293 -0.58 8.94 12.04
N LYS A 294 -0.72 10.25 12.24
CA LYS A 294 -1.65 10.79 13.26
C LYS A 294 -3.11 10.53 12.91
N ARG A 295 -3.44 10.32 11.63
CA ARG A 295 -4.82 10.25 11.14
C ARG A 295 -5.34 8.83 10.96
N ILE A 296 -4.44 7.87 10.78
CA ILE A 296 -4.79 6.45 10.59
C ILE A 296 -4.67 5.62 11.89
N LYS A 297 -4.69 6.30 13.04
CA LYS A 297 -4.51 5.72 14.37
C LYS A 297 -5.80 5.17 14.95
#